data_AF-A0A2V5UUV3-F1
#
_entry.id   AF-A0A2V5UUV3-F1
#
_cell.length_a   1.000
_cell.length_b   1.000
_cell.length_c   1.000
_cell.angle_alpha   90.00
_cell.angle_beta   90.00
_cell.angle_gamma   90.00
#
_symmetry.space_group_name_H-M   'P 1'
#
loop_
_entity.id
_entity.type
_entity.pdbx_description
1 polymer ?
#
loop_
_entity_poly.entity_id
_entity_poly.type
_entity_poly.pdbx_seq_one_letter_code
_entity_poly.pdbx_strand_id
1 'polypeptide(L)'
;MALVLLLSATGERTNRVRKSVNSQDTSAETKPDLPLEIAHVLLIDVVGYSKLLADEEIEFLEELNQIVRSTACFRSAEASGKLNRVPMGDGMALLFFRN
;
A
#
# COMPACT_ATOMS: atom_id res chain seq x y z
N MET A 1 -2.37 -2.83 -18.24
CA MET A 1 -1.02 -2.24 -18.43
C MET A 1 -0.40 -1.98 -17.07
N ALA A 2 0.94 -1.94 -16.99
CA ALA A 2 1.73 -2.42 -15.87
C ALA A 2 1.58 -1.68 -14.53
N LEU A 3 1.45 -2.47 -13.47
CA LEU A 3 1.71 -2.11 -12.08
C LEU A 3 3.24 -2.01 -11.87
N VAL A 4 3.77 -0.81 -11.64
CA VAL A 4 5.14 -0.62 -11.13
C VAL A 4 5.04 -0.05 -9.72
N LEU A 5 5.19 -0.94 -8.73
CA LEU A 5 5.52 -0.56 -7.35
C LEU A 5 7.03 -0.68 -7.19
N LEU A 6 7.74 0.46 -7.14
CA LEU A 6 9.12 0.50 -6.65
C LEU A 6 9.10 1.05 -5.21
N LEU A 7 9.11 0.13 -4.24
CA LEU A 7 9.51 0.40 -2.86
C LEU A 7 10.89 -0.23 -2.62
N SER A 8 11.87 0.66 -2.48
CA SER A 8 13.13 0.59 -1.69
C SER A 8 14.00 -0.67 -1.69
N ALA A 9 15.28 -0.48 -2.02
CA ALA A 9 16.38 -1.09 -1.27
C ALA A 9 17.67 -0.25 -1.44
N THR A 10 17.84 0.74 -0.56
CA THR A 10 19.14 1.39 -0.33
C THR A 10 20.09 0.35 0.27
N GLY A 11 21.28 0.24 -0.33
CA GLY A 11 22.16 -0.91 -0.15
C GLY A 11 22.77 -1.06 1.23
N GLU A 12 23.11 -2.30 1.56
CA GLU A 12 24.16 -2.61 2.54
C GLU A 12 24.92 -3.88 2.14
N ARG A 13 26.23 -3.77 2.31
CA ARG A 13 27.31 -4.65 1.86
C ARG A 13 27.50 -5.73 2.93
N THR A 14 27.26 -7.02 2.64
CA THR A 14 27.48 -8.07 3.65
C THR A 14 28.51 -9.11 3.22
N ASN A 15 29.62 -9.04 3.94
CA ASN A 15 30.79 -9.91 3.98
C ASN A 15 30.43 -11.39 4.23
N ARG A 16 30.95 -12.29 3.40
CA ARG A 16 30.69 -13.74 3.45
C ARG A 16 31.68 -14.41 4.41
N VAL A 17 31.32 -14.49 5.70
CA VAL A 17 32.04 -15.35 6.67
C VAL A 17 31.31 -16.68 6.78
N ARG A 18 31.99 -17.77 6.41
CA ARG A 18 31.54 -19.15 6.64
C ARG A 18 31.57 -19.42 8.14
N LYS A 19 30.40 -19.51 8.78
CA LYS A 19 30.28 -20.03 10.14
C LYS A 19 29.83 -21.49 10.04
N SER A 20 30.74 -22.39 10.36
CA SER A 20 30.45 -23.81 10.61
C SER A 20 29.47 -23.90 11.78
N VAL A 21 28.36 -24.62 11.62
CA VAL A 21 27.40 -24.90 12.71
C VAL A 21 27.49 -26.39 13.01
N ASN A 22 28.01 -26.72 14.19
CA ASN A 22 27.87 -28.05 14.79
C ASN A 22 26.87 -27.97 15.94
N SER A 23 26.06 -29.03 16.04
CA SER A 23 24.95 -29.32 16.95
C SER A 23 25.10 -28.83 18.39
N GLN A 24 24.05 -28.19 18.91
CA GLN A 24 23.17 -28.69 19.97
C GLN A 24 22.37 -27.51 20.58
N ASP A 25 21.05 -27.74 20.69
CA ASP A 25 20.08 -27.07 21.55
C ASP A 25 20.06 -25.53 21.55
N THR A 26 19.10 -24.95 20.84
CA THR A 26 18.67 -23.57 21.09
C THR A 26 17.16 -23.57 21.02
N SER A 27 16.54 -23.56 22.20
CA SER A 27 15.17 -23.13 22.45
C SER A 27 14.75 -22.17 21.36
N ALA A 28 13.75 -22.56 20.55
CA ALA A 28 13.17 -21.67 19.57
C ALA A 28 12.62 -20.46 20.32
N GLU A 29 13.41 -19.39 20.42
CA GLU A 29 12.93 -18.08 20.82
C GLU A 29 11.74 -17.80 19.91
N THR A 30 10.55 -17.89 20.48
CA THR A 30 9.33 -17.54 19.81
C THR A 30 9.48 -16.06 19.54
N LYS A 31 9.69 -15.69 18.26
CA LYS A 31 9.67 -14.29 17.83
C LYS A 31 8.48 -13.63 18.53
N PRO A 32 8.66 -12.48 19.21
CA PRO A 32 7.54 -11.81 19.85
C PRO A 32 6.43 -11.65 18.81
N ASP A 33 5.22 -12.07 19.16
CA ASP A 33 4.05 -11.94 18.30
C ASP A 33 3.99 -10.48 17.83
N LEU A 34 4.20 -10.26 16.53
CA LEU A 34 4.13 -8.94 15.94
C LEU A 34 2.72 -8.40 16.19
N PRO A 35 2.56 -7.14 16.64
CA PRO A 35 1.23 -6.59 16.84
C PRO A 35 0.47 -6.64 15.52
N LEU A 36 -0.71 -7.27 15.54
CA LEU A 36 -1.58 -7.34 14.38
C LEU A 36 -2.11 -5.93 14.07
N GLU A 37 -1.89 -5.49 12.84
CA GLU A 37 -2.40 -4.21 12.34
C GLU A 37 -3.59 -4.47 11.41
N ILE A 38 -4.73 -3.81 11.67
CA ILE A 38 -5.95 -3.97 10.87
C ILE A 38 -6.08 -2.79 9.92
N ALA A 39 -6.23 -3.10 8.63
CA ALA A 39 -6.57 -2.13 7.59
C ALA A 39 -8.04 -2.28 7.19
N HIS A 40 -8.76 -1.16 7.15
CA HIS A 40 -10.06 -1.06 6.49
C HIS A 40 -9.85 -0.68 5.04
N VAL A 41 -10.38 -1.47 4.12
CA VAL A 41 -10.23 -1.23 2.68
C VAL A 41 -11.51 -0.64 2.11
N LEU A 42 -11.39 0.50 1.44
CA LEU A 42 -12.44 1.09 0.60
C LEU A 42 -12.01 0.95 -0.86
N LEU A 43 -12.84 0.28 -1.66
CA LEU A 43 -12.67 0.19 -3.11
C LEU A 43 -13.67 1.13 -3.77
N ILE A 44 -13.18 1.92 -4.71
CA ILE A 44 -13.97 2.87 -5.50
C ILE A 44 -13.67 2.60 -6.97
N ASP A 45 -14.72 2.49 -7.78
CA ASP A 45 -14.63 2.16 -9.20
C ASP A 45 -15.61 3.03 -10.01
N VAL A 46 -15.19 3.44 -11.20
CA VAL A 46 -15.98 4.24 -12.14
C VAL A 46 -16.79 3.31 -13.05
N VAL A 47 -18.09 3.25 -12.82
CA VAL A 47 -18.98 2.43 -13.65
C VAL A 47 -19.07 2.99 -15.06
N GLY A 48 -18.82 2.13 -16.06
CA GLY A 48 -18.93 2.52 -17.47
C GLY A 48 -17.71 3.26 -18.02
N TYR A 49 -16.59 3.24 -17.29
CA TYR A 49 -15.30 3.80 -17.68
C TYR A 49 -14.87 3.45 -19.12
N SER A 50 -15.09 2.21 -19.54
CA SER A 50 -14.73 1.71 -20.88
C SER A 50 -15.51 2.36 -22.04
N LYS A 51 -16.51 3.19 -21.75
CA LYS A 51 -17.30 3.92 -22.75
C LYS A 51 -16.79 5.35 -22.98
N LEU A 52 -15.88 5.83 -22.14
CA LEU A 52 -15.31 7.16 -22.24
C LEU A 52 -14.19 7.20 -23.29
N LEU A 53 -14.00 8.36 -23.90
CA LEU A 53 -12.77 8.66 -24.63
C LEU A 53 -11.61 8.83 -23.65
N ALA A 54 -10.37 8.63 -24.13
CA ALA A 54 -9.18 8.69 -23.27
C ALA A 54 -9.00 10.03 -22.54
N ASP A 55 -9.40 11.15 -23.15
CA ASP A 55 -9.33 12.46 -22.52
C ASP A 55 -10.41 12.62 -21.42
N GLU A 56 -11.63 12.12 -21.67
CA GLU A 56 -12.72 12.12 -20.70
C GLU A 56 -12.40 11.21 -19.51
N GLU A 57 -11.72 10.10 -19.77
CA GLU A 57 -11.23 9.15 -18.78
C GLU A 57 -10.28 9.84 -17.78
N ILE A 58 -9.31 10.60 -18.28
CA ILE A 58 -8.34 11.34 -17.47
C ILE A 58 -9.06 12.39 -16.62
N GLU A 59 -9.91 13.21 -17.24
CA GLU A 59 -10.64 14.28 -16.54
C GLU A 59 -11.53 13.71 -15.42
N PHE A 60 -12.23 12.60 -15.69
CA PHE A 60 -13.11 11.98 -14.72
C PHE A 60 -12.33 11.35 -13.54
N LEU A 61 -11.20 10.70 -13.82
CA LEU A 61 -10.32 10.19 -12.75
C LEU A 61 -9.71 11.32 -11.92
N GLU A 62 -9.34 12.44 -12.54
CA GLU A 62 -8.86 13.61 -11.82
C GLU A 62 -9.95 14.18 -10.91
N GLU A 63 -11.18 14.30 -11.40
CA GLU A 63 -12.33 14.73 -10.60
C GLU A 63 -12.58 13.79 -9.42
N LEU A 64 -12.63 12.48 -9.66
CA LEU A 64 -12.79 11.47 -8.61
C LEU A 64 -11.70 11.59 -7.53
N ASN A 65 -10.44 11.74 -7.96
CA ASN A 65 -9.31 11.95 -7.06
C ASN A 65 -9.49 13.22 -6.22
N GLN A 66 -9.93 14.33 -6.81
CA GLN A 66 -10.17 15.57 -6.07
C GLN A 66 -11.30 15.41 -5.05
N ILE A 67 -12.42 14.80 -5.44
CA ILE A 67 -13.55 14.54 -4.55
C ILE A 67 -13.08 13.72 -3.34
N VAL A 68 -12.40 12.59 -3.57
CA VAL A 68 -11.91 11.71 -2.50
C VAL A 68 -10.93 12.45 -1.58
N ARG A 69 -9.97 13.20 -2.13
CA ARG A 69 -8.97 13.98 -1.35
C ARG A 69 -9.59 15.12 -0.57
N SER A 70 -10.69 15.69 -1.05
CA SER A 70 -11.44 16.75 -0.37
C SER A 70 -12.25 16.26 0.83
N THR A 71 -12.33 14.95 1.07
CA THR A 71 -13.05 14.42 2.23
C THR A 71 -12.24 14.60 3.52
N ALA A 72 -12.93 14.90 4.63
CA ALA A 72 -12.28 15.08 5.93
C ALA A 72 -11.61 13.79 6.44
N CYS A 73 -12.21 12.63 6.16
CA CYS A 73 -11.66 11.32 6.52
C CYS A 73 -10.33 11.08 5.82
N PHE A 74 -10.27 11.30 4.51
CA PHE A 74 -9.05 11.16 3.72
C PHE A 74 -7.93 12.07 4.26
N ARG A 75 -8.20 13.36 4.42
CA ARG A 75 -7.19 14.31 4.92
C ARG A 75 -6.68 13.96 6.32
N SER A 76 -7.57 13.53 7.20
CA SER A 76 -7.20 13.16 8.57
C SER A 76 -6.32 11.91 8.59
N ALA A 77 -6.69 10.89 7.80
CA ALA A 77 -5.92 9.66 7.68
C ALA A 77 -4.55 9.91 7.01
N GLU A 78 -4.52 10.70 5.94
CA GLU A 78 -3.29 11.12 5.26
C GLU A 78 -2.35 11.89 6.20
N ALA A 79 -2.86 12.89 6.92
CA ALA A 79 -2.06 13.68 7.86
C ALA A 79 -1.50 12.84 9.03
N SER A 80 -2.21 11.77 9.42
CA SER A 80 -1.76 10.85 10.47
C SER A 80 -0.84 9.71 9.96
N GLY A 81 -0.57 9.64 8.66
CA GLY A 81 0.20 8.54 8.05
C GLY A 81 -0.52 7.19 8.06
N LYS A 82 -1.84 7.17 8.29
CA LYS A 82 -2.67 5.96 8.39
C LYS A 82 -3.49 5.67 7.14
N LEU A 83 -3.01 6.13 5.98
CA LEU A 83 -3.66 5.95 4.70
C LEU A 83 -2.66 5.47 3.65
N ASN A 84 -2.92 4.31 3.06
CA ASN A 84 -2.26 3.86 1.83
C ASN A 84 -3.22 3.94 0.65
N ARG A 85 -2.71 4.35 -0.51
CA ARG A 85 -3.48 4.53 -1.75
C ARG A 85 -2.91 3.61 -2.81
N VAL A 86 -3.79 2.90 -3.53
CA VAL A 86 -3.40 2.03 -4.64
C VAL A 86 -4.29 2.36 -5.85
N PRO A 87 -3.72 2.85 -6.96
CA PRO A 87 -4.48 3.06 -8.19
C PRO A 87 -4.86 1.71 -8.81
N MET A 88 -6.11 1.58 -9.26
CA MET A 88 -6.66 0.32 -9.80
C MET A 88 -7.00 0.37 -11.29
N GLY A 89 -6.62 1.45 -11.99
CA GLY A 89 -6.99 1.70 -13.39
C GLY A 89 -8.12 2.71 -13.44
N ASP A 90 -9.35 2.21 -13.42
CA ASP A 90 -10.62 2.97 -13.43
C ASP A 90 -11.07 3.43 -12.03
N GLY A 91 -10.23 3.26 -11.02
CA GLY A 91 -10.59 3.55 -9.65
C GLY A 91 -9.40 3.52 -8.69
N MET A 92 -9.72 3.33 -7.41
CA MET A 92 -8.73 3.33 -6.33
C MET A 92 -9.12 2.40 -5.18
N ALA A 93 -8.10 1.83 -4.55
CA ALA A 93 -8.22 1.24 -3.23
C ALA A 93 -7.56 2.15 -2.19
N LEU A 94 -8.29 2.41 -1.10
CA LEU A 94 -7.83 3.17 0.05
C LEU A 94 -7.76 2.24 1.26
N LEU A 95 -6.59 2.15 1.87
CA LEU A 95 -6.34 1.34 3.04
C LEU A 95 -6.18 2.27 4.24
N PHE A 96 -7.14 2.22 5.15
CA PHE A 96 -7.14 3.00 6.38
C PHE A 96 -6.70 2.14 7.55
N PHE A 97 -5.65 2.56 8.25
CA PHE A 97 -5.15 1.84 9.41
C PHE A 97 -5.74 2.45 10.70
N ARG A 98 -6.13 1.58 11.62
CA ARG A 98 -6.57 1.97 12.97
C ARG A 98 -5.65 1.28 13.98
N ASN A 99 -5.21 2.05 14.98
CA ASN A 99 -4.55 1.51 16.17
C ASN A 99 -5.60 1.38 17.25
#